data_AF-A0A6J4VT74-F1
#
_entry.id   AF-A0A6J4VT74-F1
#
_cell.length_a   1.000
_cell.length_b   1.000
_cell.length_c   1.000
_cell.angle_alpha   90.00
_cell.angle_beta   90.00
_cell.angle_gamma   90.00
#
_symmetry.space_group_name_H-M   'P 1'
#
loop_
_entity.id
_entity.type
_entity.pdbx_description
1 polymer ?
#
loop_
_entity_poly.entity_id
_entity_poly.type
_entity_poly.pdbx_seq_one_letter_code
_entity_poly.pdbx_strand_id
1 'polypeptide(L)'
;MTRNGNREGASTPHMLVVGTFLFLLAVVLAVAPLPLLVRSLGIVLATYAAFTFAGLPFAFAAALLAPVAGLLTGGEAWLVMLPLMLVSGLLALLGLDYAWRVGALVVSPLLYALPQLIVWVLSQRALFAVALPWSPSAPIWLGLHALAAVVGTAVALWWRRSSAPARRRRR
;
A
#
# COMPACT_ATOMS: atom_id res chain seq x y z
N MET A 1 8.61 -27.36 -0.08
CA MET A 1 8.89 -27.08 1.34
C MET A 1 10.34 -27.46 1.62
N THR A 2 11.26 -26.49 1.57
CA THR A 2 12.56 -26.47 2.29
C THR A 2 13.33 -25.21 1.90
N ARG A 3 13.89 -24.57 2.94
CA ARG A 3 15.03 -23.64 2.94
C ARG A 3 14.76 -22.15 2.63
N ASN A 4 14.41 -21.41 3.68
CA ASN A 4 14.88 -20.04 3.92
C ASN A 4 15.22 -19.87 5.41
N GLY A 5 16.12 -20.72 5.91
CA GLY A 5 16.76 -20.47 7.20
C GLY A 5 17.87 -19.44 7.02
N ASN A 6 17.83 -18.37 7.83
CA ASN A 6 18.95 -17.54 8.25
C ASN A 6 19.50 -16.48 7.26
N ARG A 7 18.61 -15.63 6.70
CA ARG A 7 18.96 -14.23 6.35
C ARG A 7 17.91 -13.21 6.80
N GLU A 8 17.12 -13.56 7.80
CA GLU A 8 16.17 -12.64 8.43
C GLU A 8 16.93 -11.80 9.46
N GLY A 9 17.36 -10.59 9.09
CA GLY A 9 17.85 -9.62 10.09
C GLY A 9 18.88 -8.61 9.61
N ALA A 10 19.68 -8.91 8.59
CA ALA A 10 20.66 -7.95 8.09
C ALA A 10 20.09 -7.18 6.89
N SER A 11 19.36 -6.10 7.16
CA SER A 11 19.12 -5.09 6.13
C SER A 11 20.46 -4.51 5.70
N THR A 12 20.71 -4.49 4.38
CA THR A 12 21.90 -3.78 3.90
C THR A 12 21.75 -2.29 4.24
N PRO A 13 22.84 -1.56 4.54
CA PRO A 13 22.76 -0.14 4.87
C PRO A 13 21.97 0.68 3.83
N HIS A 14 22.09 0.31 2.55
CA HIS A 14 21.34 0.92 1.46
C HIS A 14 19.82 0.72 1.59
N MET A 15 19.35 -0.49 1.93
CA MET A 15 17.92 -0.76 2.12
C MET A 15 17.34 0.02 3.30
N LEU A 16 18.11 0.17 4.39
CA LEU A 16 17.69 0.98 5.54
C LEU A 16 17.47 2.44 5.12
N VAL A 17 18.41 3.02 4.37
CA VAL A 17 18.32 4.41 3.91
C VAL A 17 17.12 4.60 2.98
N VAL A 18 16.99 3.75 1.96
CA VAL A 18 15.88 3.83 0.99
C VAL A 18 14.54 3.59 1.67
N GLY A 19 14.44 2.59 2.54
CA GLY A 19 13.23 2.27 3.28
C GLY A 19 12.79 3.39 4.21
N THR A 20 13.73 3.96 4.95
CA THR A 20 13.47 5.10 5.85
C THR A 20 13.03 6.31 5.04
N PHE A 21 13.70 6.61 3.93
CA PHE A 21 13.29 7.70 3.05
C PHE A 21 11.86 7.53 2.52
N LEU A 22 11.51 6.34 2.01
CA LEU A 22 10.17 6.07 1.48
C LEU A 22 9.09 6.08 2.56
N PHE A 23 9.41 5.61 3.77
CA PHE A 23 8.53 5.75 4.93
C PHE A 23 8.30 7.22 5.28
N LEU A 24 9.37 8.02 5.39
CA LEU A 24 9.26 9.45 5.68
C LEU A 24 8.51 10.20 4.57
N LEU A 25 8.71 9.82 3.30
CA LEU A 25 7.95 10.36 2.18
C LEU A 25 6.45 10.08 2.34
N ALA A 26 6.07 8.86 2.74
CA ALA A 26 4.67 8.53 3.03
C ALA A 26 4.11 9.41 4.17
N VAL A 27 4.88 9.62 5.24
CA VAL A 27 4.50 10.49 6.36
C VAL A 27 4.32 11.94 5.90
N VAL A 28 5.25 12.48 5.11
CA VAL A 28 5.17 13.83 4.54
C VAL A 28 3.93 13.97 3.68
N LEU A 29 3.66 13.02 2.78
CA LEU A 29 2.46 13.01 1.94
C LEU A 29 1.19 12.90 2.79
N ALA A 30 1.24 12.16 3.90
CA ALA A 30 0.12 12.07 4.83
C ALA A 30 -0.19 13.41 5.51
N VAL A 31 0.80 14.24 5.84
CA VAL A 31 0.58 15.53 6.55
C VAL A 31 0.55 16.76 5.66
N ALA A 32 0.98 16.65 4.41
CA ALA A 32 1.06 17.79 3.49
C ALA A 32 -0.32 18.45 3.26
N PRO A 33 -0.37 19.78 3.04
CA PRO A 33 -1.59 20.51 2.72
C PRO A 33 -2.01 20.30 1.26
N LEU A 34 -2.17 19.04 0.87
CA LEU A 34 -2.58 18.59 -0.46
C LEU A 34 -4.02 18.07 -0.42
N PRO A 35 -4.70 17.96 -1.58
CA PRO A 35 -6.00 17.29 -1.65
C PRO A 35 -5.92 15.87 -1.09
N LEU A 36 -6.97 15.44 -0.37
CA LEU A 36 -7.01 14.14 0.32
C LEU A 36 -6.66 12.96 -0.59
N LEU A 37 -7.15 12.99 -1.84
CA LEU A 37 -6.86 11.99 -2.86
C LEU A 37 -5.37 11.89 -3.19
N VAL A 38 -4.67 13.02 -3.27
CA VAL A 38 -3.23 13.06 -3.56
C VAL A 38 -2.44 12.52 -2.37
N ARG A 39 -2.83 12.88 -1.15
CA ARG A 39 -2.21 12.40 0.10
C ARG A 39 -2.32 10.88 0.20
N SER A 40 -3.53 10.33 0.04
CA SER A 40 -3.76 8.89 0.17
C SER A 40 -3.10 8.08 -0.94
N LEU A 41 -3.16 8.53 -2.20
CA LEU A 41 -2.43 7.90 -3.31
C LEU A 41 -0.93 7.92 -3.09
N GLY A 42 -0.40 9.03 -2.59
CA GLY A 42 1.00 9.18 -2.24
C GLY A 42 1.47 8.13 -1.23
N ILE A 43 0.68 7.90 -0.18
CA ILE A 43 0.95 6.86 0.83
C ILE A 43 0.96 5.46 0.20
N VAL A 44 -0.01 5.16 -0.67
CA VAL A 44 -0.11 3.85 -1.34
C VAL A 44 1.11 3.62 -2.23
N LEU A 45 1.46 4.58 -3.07
CA LEU A 45 2.62 4.48 -3.96
C LEU A 45 3.92 4.34 -3.17
N ALA A 46 4.10 5.13 -2.11
CA ALA A 46 5.26 5.02 -1.22
C ALA A 46 5.32 3.66 -0.52
N THR A 47 4.18 3.10 -0.10
CA THR A 47 4.07 1.76 0.48
C THR A 47 4.55 0.67 -0.51
N TYR A 48 4.07 0.68 -1.75
CA TYR A 48 4.50 -0.29 -2.77
C TYR A 48 5.97 -0.10 -3.16
N ALA A 49 6.45 1.14 -3.23
CA ALA A 49 7.86 1.42 -3.45
C ALA A 49 8.73 0.88 -2.30
N ALA A 50 8.31 1.12 -1.05
CA ALA A 50 9.02 0.63 0.14
C ALA A 50 9.08 -0.91 0.14
N PHE A 51 7.99 -1.59 -0.19
CA PHE A 51 7.98 -3.03 -0.38
C PHE A 51 8.98 -3.49 -1.44
N THR A 52 9.03 -2.79 -2.58
CA THR A 52 9.87 -3.14 -3.71
C THR A 52 11.36 -2.99 -3.42
N PHE A 53 11.75 -1.88 -2.81
CA PHE A 53 13.17 -1.50 -2.69
C PHE A 53 13.77 -1.77 -1.29
N ALA A 54 12.95 -1.82 -0.26
CA ALA A 54 13.40 -1.96 1.13
C ALA A 54 12.76 -3.15 1.87
N GLY A 55 11.71 -3.75 1.30
CA GLY A 55 11.06 -4.95 1.82
C GLY A 55 9.85 -4.69 2.72
N LEU A 56 9.30 -5.80 3.24
CA LEU A 56 8.04 -5.84 4.00
C LEU A 56 8.01 -4.91 5.24
N PRO A 57 9.07 -4.80 6.08
CA PRO A 57 9.00 -3.97 7.29
C PRO A 57 8.74 -2.49 7.00
N PHE A 58 9.39 -1.94 5.96
CA PHE A 58 9.19 -0.54 5.57
C PHE A 58 7.86 -0.31 4.87
N ALA A 59 7.38 -1.30 4.12
CA ALA A 59 6.03 -1.27 3.55
C ALA A 59 4.97 -1.22 4.64
N PHE A 60 5.09 -2.03 5.70
CA PHE A 60 4.19 -1.98 6.84
C PHE A 60 4.30 -0.66 7.60
N ALA A 61 5.52 -0.15 7.84
CA ALA A 61 5.69 1.15 8.47
C ALA A 61 4.97 2.26 7.67
N ALA A 62 5.13 2.29 6.36
CA ALA A 62 4.43 3.23 5.48
C ALA A 62 2.90 3.03 5.51
N ALA A 63 2.42 1.80 5.37
CA ALA A 63 0.99 1.50 5.31
C ALA A 63 0.25 1.74 6.64
N LEU A 64 0.92 1.52 7.78
CA LEU A 64 0.31 1.57 9.09
C LEU A 64 0.53 2.90 9.81
N LEU A 65 1.73 3.46 9.74
CA LEU A 65 2.08 4.63 10.53
C LEU A 65 1.87 5.94 9.77
N ALA A 66 2.03 5.96 8.44
CA ALA A 66 1.80 7.18 7.68
C ALA A 66 0.34 7.66 7.73
N PRO A 67 -0.70 6.82 7.58
CA PRO A 67 -2.08 7.25 7.76
C PRO A 67 -2.36 7.82 9.16
N VAL A 68 -1.73 7.28 10.20
CA VAL A 68 -1.85 7.80 11.58
C VAL A 68 -1.27 9.21 11.68
N ALA A 69 -0.14 9.49 11.01
CA ALA A 69 0.41 10.84 10.95
C ALA A 69 -0.57 11.84 10.30
N GLY A 70 -1.41 11.40 9.37
CA GLY A 70 -2.48 12.22 8.78
C GLY A 70 -3.42 12.85 9.82
N LEU A 71 -3.69 12.16 10.94
CA LEU A 71 -4.51 12.68 12.05
C LEU A 71 -3.89 13.91 12.72
N LEU A 72 -2.56 14.07 12.69
CA LEU A 72 -1.87 15.22 13.27
C LEU A 72 -2.24 16.53 12.58
N THR A 73 -2.82 16.46 11.37
CA THR A 73 -3.32 17.64 10.64
C THR A 73 -4.72 18.09 11.09
N GLY A 74 -5.34 17.39 12.04
CA GLY A 74 -6.65 17.75 12.61
C GLY A 74 -7.85 17.58 11.66
N GLY A 75 -7.65 16.98 10.48
CA GLY A 75 -8.72 16.78 9.51
C GLY A 75 -9.64 15.62 9.88
N GLU A 76 -10.92 15.90 10.14
CA GLU A 76 -11.95 14.89 10.44
C GLU A 76 -12.04 13.78 9.38
N ALA A 77 -11.76 14.13 8.12
CA ALA A 77 -11.68 13.17 7.01
C ALA A 77 -10.73 11.99 7.31
N TRP A 78 -9.63 12.24 8.04
CA TRP A 78 -8.68 11.19 8.42
C TRP A 78 -9.25 10.19 9.42
N LEU A 79 -10.22 10.58 10.27
CA LEU A 79 -10.84 9.65 11.22
C LEU A 79 -11.63 8.56 10.48
N VAL A 80 -12.35 8.95 9.42
CA VAL A 80 -13.09 8.02 8.56
C VAL A 80 -12.14 7.22 7.67
N MET A 81 -11.11 7.88 7.17
CA MET A 81 -10.14 7.27 6.25
C MET A 81 -9.17 6.30 6.90
N LEU A 82 -8.77 6.52 8.15
CA LEU A 82 -7.76 5.72 8.84
C LEU A 82 -8.08 4.21 8.83
N PRO A 83 -9.22 3.73 9.35
CA PRO A 83 -9.51 2.30 9.37
C PRO A 83 -9.54 1.71 7.95
N LEU A 84 -10.03 2.47 6.97
CA LEU A 84 -10.03 2.06 5.57
C LEU A 84 -8.62 1.90 5.02
N MET A 85 -7.75 2.90 5.23
CA MET A 85 -6.37 2.85 4.73
C MET A 85 -5.57 1.73 5.39
N LEU A 86 -5.74 1.52 6.69
CA LEU A 86 -5.05 0.45 7.43
C LEU A 86 -5.47 -0.93 6.91
N VAL A 87 -6.77 -1.20 6.84
CA VAL A 87 -7.29 -2.51 6.38
C VAL A 87 -6.95 -2.74 4.91
N SER A 88 -7.18 -1.76 4.02
CA SER A 88 -6.83 -1.85 2.61
C SER A 88 -5.34 -2.07 2.40
N GLY A 89 -4.48 -1.30 3.09
CA GLY A 89 -3.03 -1.42 2.98
C GLY A 89 -2.52 -2.79 3.43
N LEU A 90 -3.01 -3.27 4.58
CA LEU A 90 -2.67 -4.59 5.11
C LEU A 90 -3.08 -5.73 4.16
N LEU A 91 -4.33 -5.72 3.69
CA LEU A 91 -4.82 -6.75 2.78
C LEU A 91 -4.11 -6.71 1.43
N ALA A 92 -3.76 -5.52 0.94
CA ALA A 92 -2.98 -5.36 -0.27
C ALA A 92 -1.57 -5.94 -0.13
N LEU A 93 -0.88 -5.67 0.97
CA LEU A 93 0.45 -6.23 1.27
C LEU A 93 0.37 -7.75 1.45
N LEU A 94 -0.67 -8.26 2.12
CA LEU A 94 -0.92 -9.70 2.24
C LEU A 94 -1.13 -10.34 0.85
N GLY A 95 -1.95 -9.72 0.01
CA GLY A 95 -2.16 -10.15 -1.37
C GLY A 95 -0.88 -10.11 -2.19
N LEU A 96 0.00 -9.14 -1.93
CA LEU A 96 1.26 -9.02 -2.66
C LEU A 96 2.30 -10.06 -2.21
N ASP A 97 2.36 -10.36 -0.91
CA ASP A 97 3.35 -11.26 -0.32
C ASP A 97 2.98 -12.74 -0.49
N TYR A 98 1.69 -13.06 -0.39
CA TYR A 98 1.20 -14.45 -0.41
C TYR A 98 0.59 -14.89 -1.75
N ALA A 99 0.23 -13.99 -2.67
CA ALA A 99 -0.28 -14.43 -3.97
C ALA A 99 0.82 -14.95 -4.90
N TRP A 100 0.45 -15.90 -5.76
CA TRP A 100 1.37 -16.54 -6.69
C TRP A 100 1.76 -15.63 -7.87
N ARG A 101 2.96 -15.05 -7.84
CA ARG A 101 3.60 -14.35 -8.98
C ARG A 101 2.65 -13.36 -9.67
N VAL A 102 2.14 -13.73 -10.84
CA VAL A 102 1.25 -12.91 -11.68
C VAL A 102 -0.13 -12.74 -11.03
N GLY A 103 -0.58 -13.70 -10.22
CA GLY A 103 -1.82 -13.58 -9.45
C GLY A 103 -1.84 -12.37 -8.51
N ALA A 104 -0.67 -11.92 -8.04
CA ALA A 104 -0.57 -10.71 -7.22
C ALA A 104 -1.09 -9.45 -7.94
N LEU A 105 -0.96 -9.36 -9.29
CA LEU A 105 -1.48 -8.24 -10.09
C LEU A 105 -3.00 -8.08 -9.98
N VAL A 106 -3.70 -9.14 -9.61
CA VAL A 106 -5.15 -9.14 -9.44
C VAL A 106 -5.48 -9.12 -7.95
N VAL A 107 -4.89 -10.02 -7.17
CA VAL A 107 -5.22 -10.20 -5.76
C VAL A 107 -4.87 -8.96 -4.94
N SER A 108 -3.68 -8.38 -5.08
CA SER A 108 -3.26 -7.23 -4.27
C SER A 108 -4.13 -5.99 -4.53
N PRO A 109 -4.38 -5.56 -5.79
CA PRO A 109 -5.26 -4.43 -6.05
C PRO A 109 -6.73 -4.66 -5.67
N LEU A 110 -7.24 -5.89 -5.86
CA LEU A 110 -8.60 -6.22 -5.41
C LEU A 110 -8.71 -6.13 -3.89
N LEU A 111 -7.76 -6.73 -3.16
CA LEU A 111 -7.73 -6.68 -1.70
C LEU A 111 -7.53 -5.25 -1.17
N TYR A 112 -6.82 -4.40 -1.90
CA TYR A 112 -6.74 -2.97 -1.58
C TYR A 112 -8.10 -2.28 -1.73
N ALA A 113 -8.77 -2.46 -2.88
CA ALA A 113 -9.99 -1.73 -3.23
C ALA A 113 -11.23 -2.23 -2.48
N LEU A 114 -11.28 -3.52 -2.12
CA LEU A 114 -12.47 -4.17 -1.60
C LEU A 114 -13.02 -3.54 -0.30
N PRO A 115 -12.21 -3.25 0.74
CA PRO A 115 -12.73 -2.59 1.94
C PRO A 115 -13.37 -1.23 1.65
N GLN A 116 -12.77 -0.45 0.75
CA GLN A 116 -13.28 0.87 0.36
C GLN A 116 -14.57 0.76 -0.44
N LEU A 117 -14.63 -0.19 -1.38
CA LEU A 117 -15.84 -0.49 -2.16
C LEU A 117 -16.99 -0.93 -1.24
N ILE A 118 -16.73 -1.84 -0.30
CA ILE A 118 -17.73 -2.33 0.66
C ILE A 118 -18.28 -1.17 1.47
N VAL A 119 -17.41 -0.33 2.05
CA VAL A 119 -17.85 0.81 2.86
C VAL A 119 -18.60 1.84 2.02
N TRP A 120 -18.20 2.09 0.77
CA TRP A 120 -18.99 2.95 -0.12
C TRP A 120 -20.39 2.40 -0.36
N VAL A 121 -20.51 1.12 -0.73
CA VAL A 121 -21.82 0.48 -0.98
C VAL A 121 -22.69 0.48 0.27
N LEU A 122 -22.12 0.16 1.43
CA LEU A 122 -22.86 0.17 2.70
C LEU A 122 -23.28 1.58 3.11
N SER A 123 -22.45 2.60 2.88
CA SER A 123 -22.76 3.99 3.23
C SER A 123 -24.01 4.55 2.54
N GLN A 124 -24.45 3.93 1.43
CA GLN A 124 -25.69 4.28 0.73
C GLN A 124 -26.95 3.74 1.42
N ARG A 125 -26.81 2.94 2.49
CA ARG A 125 -27.93 2.36 3.25
C ARG A 125 -28.17 3.20 4.50
N ALA A 126 -29.45 3.45 4.82
CA ALA A 126 -29.84 4.28 5.96
C ALA A 126 -29.21 3.82 7.30
N LEU A 127 -29.07 2.51 7.51
CA LEU A 127 -28.49 1.93 8.74
C LEU A 127 -26.98 2.16 8.89
N PHE A 128 -26.27 2.48 7.80
CA PHE A 128 -24.82 2.62 7.76
C PHE A 128 -24.39 3.96 7.14
N ALA A 129 -25.26 4.96 7.18
CA ALA A 129 -24.99 6.27 6.58
C ALA A 129 -23.77 6.90 7.25
N VAL A 130 -22.67 7.01 6.49
CA VAL A 130 -21.42 7.65 6.91
C VAL A 130 -21.02 8.64 5.83
N ALA A 131 -20.68 9.86 6.25
CA ALA A 131 -20.18 10.88 5.34
C ALA A 131 -18.74 10.54 4.91
N LEU A 132 -18.60 9.82 3.80
CA LEU A 132 -17.29 9.52 3.24
C LEU A 132 -16.74 10.77 2.53
N PRO A 133 -15.54 11.25 2.88
CA PRO A 133 -15.00 12.51 2.34
C PRO A 133 -14.72 12.45 0.83
N TRP A 134 -14.69 11.26 0.25
CA TRP A 134 -14.46 10.99 -1.17
C TRP A 134 -15.71 10.50 -1.91
N SER A 135 -16.87 10.43 -1.24
CA SER A 135 -18.15 9.96 -1.83
C SER A 135 -18.53 10.66 -3.15
N PRO A 136 -18.42 12.01 -3.28
CA PRO A 136 -18.81 12.71 -4.51
C PRO A 136 -18.03 12.26 -5.75
N SER A 137 -16.84 11.71 -5.54
CA SER A 137 -15.93 11.23 -6.59
C SER A 137 -15.56 9.76 -6.37
N ALA A 138 -16.44 8.95 -5.76
CA ALA A 138 -16.13 7.58 -5.36
C ALA A 138 -15.58 6.69 -6.50
N PRO A 139 -16.13 6.71 -7.74
CA PRO A 139 -15.57 5.91 -8.83
C PRO A 139 -14.13 6.32 -9.19
N ILE A 140 -13.84 7.62 -9.21
CA ILE A 140 -12.50 8.15 -9.49
C ILE A 140 -11.54 7.75 -8.37
N TRP A 141 -11.98 7.90 -7.13
CA TRP A 141 -11.21 7.53 -5.94
C TRP A 141 -10.80 6.05 -5.99
N LEU A 142 -11.78 5.14 -6.14
CA LEU A 142 -11.54 3.71 -6.19
C LEU A 142 -10.68 3.32 -7.39
N GLY A 143 -10.97 3.89 -8.56
CA GLY A 143 -10.24 3.62 -9.80
C GLY A 143 -8.76 4.00 -9.70
N LEU A 144 -8.45 5.19 -9.18
CA LEU A 144 -7.07 5.65 -9.03
C LEU A 144 -6.28 4.84 -8.00
N HIS A 145 -6.90 4.46 -6.88
CA HIS A 145 -6.23 3.65 -5.89
C HIS A 145 -6.00 2.21 -6.37
N ALA A 146 -6.98 1.62 -7.07
CA ALA A 146 -6.81 0.32 -7.71
C ALA A 146 -5.70 0.37 -8.77
N LEU A 147 -5.65 1.43 -9.59
CA LEU A 147 -4.59 1.65 -10.57
C LEU A 147 -3.22 1.80 -9.88
N ALA A 148 -3.12 2.58 -8.81
CA ALA A 148 -1.89 2.74 -8.03
C ALA A 148 -1.41 1.39 -7.47
N ALA A 149 -2.33 0.57 -6.96
CA ALA A 149 -2.02 -0.77 -6.49
C ALA A 149 -1.57 -1.71 -7.64
N VAL A 150 -2.20 -1.65 -8.80
CA VAL A 150 -1.79 -2.40 -10.01
C VAL A 150 -0.37 -2.01 -10.43
N VAL A 151 -0.10 -0.70 -10.55
CA VAL A 151 1.21 -0.16 -10.94
C VAL A 151 2.26 -0.57 -9.92
N GLY A 152 2.00 -0.36 -8.63
CA GLY A 152 2.91 -0.73 -7.55
C GLY A 152 3.23 -2.23 -7.55
N THR A 153 2.23 -3.07 -7.77
CA THR A 153 2.40 -4.53 -7.86
C THR A 153 3.20 -4.92 -9.10
N ALA A 154 2.91 -4.33 -10.26
CA ALA A 154 3.64 -4.59 -11.50
C ALA A 154 5.13 -4.22 -11.37
N VAL A 155 5.44 -3.07 -10.77
CA VAL A 155 6.81 -2.64 -10.49
C VAL A 155 7.50 -3.61 -9.53
N ALA A 156 6.84 -4.03 -8.44
CA ALA A 156 7.40 -4.98 -7.49
C ALA A 156 7.73 -6.33 -8.15
N LEU A 157 6.83 -6.84 -9.00
CA LEU A 157 7.04 -8.10 -9.72
C LEU A 157 8.14 -7.99 -10.78
N TRP A 158 8.20 -6.88 -11.51
CA TRP A 158 9.25 -6.62 -12.49
C TRP A 158 10.62 -6.55 -11.80
N TRP A 159 10.72 -5.82 -10.69
CA TRP A 159 11.95 -5.69 -9.91
C TRP A 159 12.44 -7.03 -9.34
N ARG A 160 11.53 -7.86 -8.82
CA ARG A 160 11.87 -9.22 -8.36
C ARG A 160 12.39 -10.11 -9.48
N ARG A 161 11.87 -9.95 -10.71
CA ARG A 161 12.35 -10.68 -11.89
C ARG A 161 13.73 -10.21 -12.31
N SER A 162 13.99 -8.90 -12.36
CA SER A 162 15.30 -8.36 -12.78
C SER A 162 16.40 -8.63 -11.75
N SER A 163 16.05 -8.71 -10.47
CA SER A 163 17.00 -8.95 -9.37
C SER A 163 17.26 -10.43 -9.10
N ALA A 164 16.54 -11.34 -9.77
CA ALA A 164 16.76 -12.77 -9.60
C ALA A 164 18.15 -13.14 -10.17
N PRO A 165 19.07 -13.71 -9.38
CA PRO A 165 20.36 -14.12 -9.90
C PRO A 165 20.15 -15.14 -11.02
N ALA A 166 20.86 -14.95 -12.14
CA ALA A 166 20.85 -15.85 -13.29
C ALA A 166 21.38 -17.24 -12.90
N ARG A 167 20.59 -18.03 -12.18
CA ARG A 167 20.97 -19.37 -11.75
C ARG A 167 20.62 -20.37 -12.83
N ARG A 168 21.69 -20.84 -13.49
CA ARG A 168 21.87 -22.15 -14.14
C ARG A 168 21.24 -22.30 -15.54
N ARG A 169 21.86 -21.66 -16.53
CA ARG A 169 21.90 -22.15 -17.94
C ARG A 169 23.10 -23.08 -18.22
N ARG A 170 23.66 -23.72 -17.19
CA ARG A 170 24.71 -24.73 -17.35
C ARG A 170 24.44 -25.89 -16.40
N ARG A 171 23.75 -26.90 -16.91
CA ARG A 171 23.97 -28.32 -16.67
C ARG A 171 23.17 -29.08 -17.71
#